data_AF-A0A3N5VPY2-F1
#
_entry.id   AF-A0A3N5VPY2-F1
#
_cell.length_a   1.000
_cell.length_b   1.000
_cell.length_c   1.000
_cell.angle_alpha   90.00
_cell.angle_beta   90.00
_cell.angle_gamma   90.00
#
_symmetry.space_group_name_H-M   'P 1'
#
loop_
_entity.id
_entity.type
_entity.pdbx_description
1 polymer ?
#
loop_
_entity_poly.entity_id
_entity_poly.type
_entity_poly.pdbx_seq_one_letter_code
_entity_poly.pdbx_strand_id
1 'polypeptide(L)'
;MKRWQGSCVGALLVLLIGGSSLIFLVPFGGAMIAAMPPVFDRLTAYVLCSDATDYSYNDYNFGVPTTSSPGGGTGHYTELTCTYADGSQKVFGNEEVGLKGLAASFSAAGICGGVAVLFLMTLAAVIGARLAKPKVT
;
A
#
# COMPACT_ATOMS: atom_id res chain seq x y z
N MET A 1 -34.34 18.51 -0.63
CA MET A 1 -33.24 18.48 -1.62
C MET A 1 -33.70 17.69 -2.84
N LYS A 2 -33.56 18.20 -4.07
CA LYS A 2 -33.96 17.47 -5.30
C LYS A 2 -33.03 16.25 -5.47
N ARG A 3 -33.60 15.11 -5.87
CA ARG A 3 -32.90 13.81 -6.07
C ARG A 3 -31.61 13.92 -6.91
N TRP A 4 -31.57 14.91 -7.82
CA TRP A 4 -30.41 15.26 -8.65
C TRP A 4 -29.21 15.88 -7.88
N GLN A 5 -29.45 16.68 -6.84
CA GLN A 5 -28.35 17.30 -6.08
C GLN A 5 -27.61 16.27 -5.20
N GLY A 6 -28.30 15.24 -4.72
CA GLY A 6 -27.64 14.11 -4.04
C GLY A 6 -26.72 13.31 -4.97
N SER A 7 -27.07 13.20 -6.26
CA SER A 7 -26.28 12.49 -7.26
C SER A 7 -24.96 13.22 -7.60
N CYS A 8 -25.01 14.55 -7.79
CA CYS A 8 -23.80 15.34 -8.07
C CYS A 8 -22.86 15.41 -6.85
N VAL A 9 -23.40 15.53 -5.64
CA VAL A 9 -22.59 15.51 -4.42
C VAL A 9 -21.98 14.12 -4.18
N GLY A 10 -22.74 13.05 -4.43
CA GLY A 10 -22.22 11.68 -4.37
C GLY A 10 -21.11 11.43 -5.39
N ALA A 11 -21.28 11.83 -6.64
CA ALA A 11 -20.27 11.70 -7.68
C ALA A 11 -19.00 12.53 -7.37
N LEU A 12 -19.17 13.75 -6.84
CA LEU A 12 -18.03 14.58 -6.41
C LEU A 12 -17.28 13.94 -5.24
N LEU A 13 -17.98 13.37 -4.26
CA LEU A 13 -17.36 12.63 -3.15
C LEU A 13 -16.63 11.39 -3.64
N VAL A 14 -17.21 10.61 -4.54
CA VAL A 14 -16.55 9.43 -5.12
C VAL A 14 -15.31 9.82 -5.91
N LEU A 15 -15.35 10.91 -6.68
CA LEU A 15 -14.19 11.41 -7.42
C LEU A 15 -13.12 12.00 -6.50
N LEU A 16 -13.50 12.69 -5.43
CA LEU A 16 -12.55 13.20 -4.44
C LEU A 16 -11.91 12.07 -3.64
N ILE A 17 -12.69 11.09 -3.17
CA ILE A 17 -12.19 9.95 -2.39
C ILE A 17 -11.36 9.03 -3.28
N GLY A 18 -11.88 8.66 -4.46
CA GLY A 18 -11.19 7.81 -5.43
C GLY A 18 -9.98 8.49 -6.08
N GLY A 19 -10.04 9.79 -6.33
CA GLY A 19 -8.94 10.57 -6.87
C GLY A 19 -7.84 10.83 -5.83
N SER A 20 -8.21 11.16 -4.59
CA SER A 20 -7.22 11.36 -3.51
C SER A 20 -6.56 10.05 -3.11
N SER A 21 -7.28 8.93 -3.07
CA SER A 21 -6.67 7.63 -2.76
C SER A 21 -5.61 7.22 -3.77
N LEU A 22 -5.76 7.56 -5.06
CA LEU A 22 -4.72 7.35 -6.09
C LEU A 22 -3.47 8.20 -5.85
N ILE A 23 -3.64 9.44 -5.35
CA ILE A 23 -2.51 10.34 -4.99
C ILE A 23 -1.74 9.81 -3.78
N PHE A 24 -2.35 8.98 -2.92
CA PHE A 24 -1.62 8.32 -1.83
C PHE A 24 -1.08 6.95 -2.25
N LEU A 25 -1.84 6.13 -2.96
CA LEU A 25 -1.46 4.79 -3.40
C LEU A 25 -0.20 4.77 -4.25
N VAL A 26 -0.09 5.67 -5.23
CA VAL A 26 1.00 5.65 -6.21
C VAL A 26 2.34 6.08 -5.58
N PRO A 27 2.45 7.25 -4.92
CA PRO A 27 3.72 7.67 -4.33
C PRO A 27 4.07 6.89 -3.06
N PHE A 28 3.12 6.53 -2.19
CA PHE A 28 3.47 5.72 -1.00
C PHE A 28 3.76 4.25 -1.37
N GLY A 29 2.97 3.65 -2.26
CA GLY A 29 3.25 2.31 -2.77
C GLY A 29 4.59 2.26 -3.50
N GLY A 30 4.86 3.24 -4.37
CA GLY A 30 6.15 3.37 -5.05
C GLY A 30 7.33 3.64 -4.11
N ALA A 31 7.15 4.47 -3.08
CA ALA A 31 8.17 4.74 -2.08
C ALA A 31 8.47 3.51 -1.20
N MET A 32 7.49 2.68 -0.88
CA MET A 32 7.74 1.42 -0.16
C MET A 32 8.60 0.46 -0.99
N ILE A 33 8.35 0.38 -2.29
CA ILE A 33 9.11 -0.48 -3.21
C ILE A 33 10.54 0.04 -3.44
N ALA A 34 10.71 1.35 -3.64
CA ALA A 34 11.98 1.92 -4.07
C ALA A 34 12.85 2.47 -2.94
N ALA A 35 12.25 2.90 -1.82
CA ALA A 35 12.94 3.62 -0.75
C ALA A 35 12.84 2.94 0.63
N MET A 36 11.95 1.96 0.80
CA MET A 36 11.80 1.23 2.08
C MET A 36 11.79 -0.31 1.91
N PRO A 37 12.88 -0.92 1.38
CA PRO A 37 12.99 -2.38 1.23
C PRO A 37 12.63 -3.19 2.49
N PRO A 38 13.09 -2.85 3.72
CA PRO A 38 12.78 -3.69 4.89
C PRO A 38 11.30 -3.69 5.29
N VAL A 39 10.54 -2.66 4.89
CA VAL A 39 9.09 -2.60 5.12
C VAL A 39 8.37 -3.47 4.10
N PHE A 40 8.78 -3.39 2.83
CA PHE A 40 8.30 -4.25 1.75
C PHE A 40 8.53 -5.73 2.09
N ASP A 41 9.74 -6.09 2.51
CA ASP A 41 10.11 -7.47 2.86
C ASP A 41 9.26 -7.99 4.03
N ARG A 42 9.07 -7.20 5.08
CA ARG A 42 8.23 -7.62 6.21
C ARG A 42 6.77 -7.81 5.82
N LEU A 43 6.21 -6.90 5.01
CA LEU A 43 4.83 -7.02 4.52
C LEU A 43 4.66 -8.26 3.64
N THR A 44 5.63 -8.51 2.78
CA THR A 44 5.63 -9.65 1.86
C THR A 44 5.75 -10.96 2.62
N ALA A 45 6.68 -11.05 3.59
CA ALA A 45 6.81 -12.19 4.48
C ALA A 45 5.56 -12.40 5.34
N TYR A 46 4.91 -11.34 5.82
CA TYR A 46 3.64 -11.46 6.55
C TYR A 46 2.53 -12.08 5.70
N VAL A 47 2.46 -11.73 4.42
CA VAL A 47 1.43 -12.27 3.49
C VAL A 47 1.76 -13.69 3.03
N LEU A 48 3.04 -14.01 2.85
CA LEU A 48 3.48 -15.30 2.30
C LEU A 48 3.76 -16.38 3.36
N CYS A 49 4.25 -15.96 4.53
CA CYS A 49 4.71 -16.80 5.63
C CYS A 49 3.88 -16.58 6.91
N SER A 50 2.55 -16.39 6.82
CA SER A 50 1.69 -16.03 7.96
C SER A 50 1.83 -16.94 9.19
N ASP A 51 2.08 -18.23 8.95
CA ASP A 51 2.19 -19.27 9.98
C ASP A 51 3.63 -19.77 10.18
N ALA A 52 4.61 -19.11 9.57
CA ALA A 52 6.01 -19.50 9.70
C ALA A 52 6.59 -18.99 11.03
N THR A 53 7.45 -19.81 11.64
CA THR A 53 8.20 -19.42 12.85
C THR A 53 9.39 -18.54 12.53
N ASP A 54 9.95 -18.70 11.33
CA ASP A 54 11.07 -17.91 10.84
C ASP A 54 10.99 -17.72 9.32
N TYR A 55 11.60 -16.66 8.81
CA TYR A 55 11.71 -16.42 7.38
C TYR A 55 13.05 -15.80 7.02
N SER A 56 13.63 -16.24 5.91
CA SER A 56 14.89 -15.72 5.38
C SER A 56 14.72 -15.29 3.94
N TYR A 57 15.29 -14.15 3.61
CA TYR A 57 15.41 -13.69 2.23
C TYR A 57 16.77 -14.07 1.69
N ASN A 58 16.80 -14.79 0.58
CA ASN A 58 18.00 -15.05 -0.19
C ASN A 58 18.03 -14.13 -1.41
N ASP A 59 19.09 -13.32 -1.51
CA ASP A 59 19.34 -12.53 -2.71
C ASP A 59 19.72 -13.47 -3.86
N TYR A 60 18.77 -13.72 -4.76
CA TYR A 60 19.12 -14.25 -6.07
C TYR A 60 19.78 -13.10 -6.85
N ASN A 61 21.07 -13.24 -7.17
CA ASN A 61 21.88 -12.24 -7.90
C ASN A 61 22.31 -10.97 -7.13
N PHE A 62 22.92 -11.10 -5.95
CA PHE A 62 23.71 -10.00 -5.40
C PHE A 62 24.82 -9.61 -6.40
N GLY A 63 24.70 -8.46 -7.05
CA GLY A 63 25.71 -7.91 -7.98
C GLY A 63 25.49 -8.16 -9.47
N VAL A 64 24.37 -8.76 -9.92
CA VAL A 64 24.06 -8.85 -11.36
C VAL A 64 23.06 -7.75 -11.73
N PRO A 65 23.40 -6.83 -12.64
CA PRO A 65 22.48 -5.79 -13.09
C PRO A 65 21.22 -6.44 -13.67
N THR A 66 20.05 -6.11 -13.13
CA THR A 66 18.74 -6.54 -13.67
C THR A 66 18.41 -5.86 -15.01
N THR A 67 19.30 -4.97 -15.47
CA THR A 67 19.21 -4.30 -16.76
C THR A 67 20.63 -4.21 -17.36
N SER A 68 20.74 -4.24 -18.70
CA SER A 68 22.01 -3.98 -19.41
C SER A 68 22.48 -2.52 -19.34
N SER A 69 21.84 -1.68 -18.52
CA SER A 69 22.15 -0.25 -18.40
C SER A 69 23.04 0.02 -17.17
N PRO A 70 24.17 0.74 -17.31
CA PRO A 70 25.16 0.96 -16.24
C PRO A 70 24.68 1.85 -15.08
N GLY A 71 23.41 2.25 -15.06
CA GLY A 71 22.74 2.93 -13.94
C GLY A 71 21.48 2.20 -13.45
N GLY A 72 21.27 0.95 -13.88
CA GLY A 72 20.09 0.17 -13.51
C GLY A 72 20.05 -0.12 -12.01
N GLY A 73 18.95 0.27 -11.37
CA GLY A 73 18.71 -0.05 -9.96
C GLY A 73 18.88 -1.54 -9.70
N THR A 74 19.51 -1.88 -8.58
CA THR A 74 19.58 -3.26 -8.09
C THR A 74 18.16 -3.76 -7.89
N GLY A 75 17.72 -4.75 -8.68
CA GLY A 75 16.37 -5.29 -8.53
C GLY A 75 16.23 -6.00 -7.20
N HIS A 76 15.40 -5.45 -6.31
CA HIS A 76 15.03 -6.02 -5.02
C HIS A 76 14.06 -7.18 -5.19
N TYR A 77 14.53 -8.30 -5.75
CA TYR A 77 13.69 -9.48 -5.83
C TYR A 77 14.41 -10.70 -5.27
N THR A 78 14.13 -10.90 -4.00
CA THR A 78 14.66 -11.94 -3.13
C THR A 78 13.79 -13.18 -3.19
N GLU A 79 14.42 -14.34 -3.10
CA GLU A 79 13.72 -15.59 -2.81
C GLU A 79 13.35 -15.58 -1.32
N LEU A 80 12.10 -15.88 -0.99
CA LEU A 80 11.63 -15.92 0.39
C LEU A 80 11.49 -17.36 0.83
N THR A 81 12.27 -17.75 1.82
CA THR A 81 12.16 -19.07 2.46
C THR A 81 11.46 -18.91 3.80
N CYS A 82 10.31 -19.55 3.95
CA CYS A 82 9.59 -19.65 5.22
C CYS A 82 9.94 -20.99 5.90
N THR A 83 10.24 -20.96 7.19
CA THR A 83 10.41 -22.16 8.02
C THR A 83 9.26 -22.27 9.01
N TYR A 84 8.57 -23.41 9.01
CA TYR A 84 7.41 -23.66 9.87
C TYR A 84 7.80 -24.44 11.14
N ALA A 85 6.89 -24.47 12.12
CA ALA A 85 7.12 -25.09 13.42
C ALA A 85 7.39 -26.62 13.36
N ASP A 86 6.93 -27.28 12.30
CA ASP A 86 7.19 -28.71 12.03
C ASP A 86 8.56 -28.96 11.37
N GLY A 87 9.34 -27.89 11.15
CA GLY A 87 10.63 -27.94 10.46
C GLY A 87 10.52 -27.99 8.94
N SER A 88 9.30 -27.98 8.38
CA SER A 88 9.12 -27.88 6.93
C SER A 88 9.54 -26.49 6.43
N GLN A 89 10.03 -26.45 5.19
CA GLN A 89 10.42 -25.20 4.53
C GLN A 89 9.63 -25.03 3.24
N LYS A 90 9.21 -23.79 3.00
CA LYS A 90 8.60 -23.40 1.73
C LYS A 90 9.36 -22.23 1.14
N VAL A 91 9.75 -22.39 -0.12
CA VAL A 91 10.53 -21.41 -0.87
C VAL A 91 9.61 -20.76 -1.90
N PHE A 92 9.55 -19.43 -1.87
CA PHE A 92 8.82 -18.61 -2.82
C PHE A 92 9.81 -17.90 -3.75
N GLY A 93 9.66 -18.14 -5.04
CA GLY A 93 10.50 -17.53 -6.07
C GLY A 93 10.23 -16.04 -6.24
N ASN A 94 11.19 -15.37 -6.88
CA ASN A 94 11.21 -13.94 -7.18
C ASN A 94 9.87 -13.39 -7.71
N GLU A 95 9.28 -14.03 -8.74
CA GLU A 95 8.05 -13.54 -9.37
C GLU A 95 6.86 -13.52 -8.38
N GLU A 96 6.76 -14.55 -7.54
CA GLU A 96 5.69 -14.68 -6.56
C GLU A 96 5.88 -13.70 -5.39
N VAL A 97 7.13 -13.51 -4.94
CA VAL A 97 7.49 -12.52 -3.91
C VAL A 97 7.24 -11.11 -4.42
N GLY A 98 7.65 -10.79 -5.64
CA GLY A 98 7.46 -9.47 -6.25
C GLY A 98 5.98 -9.13 -6.42
N LEU A 99 5.18 -10.05 -6.98
CA LEU A 99 3.75 -9.81 -7.21
C LEU A 99 2.97 -9.67 -5.89
N LYS A 100 3.20 -10.57 -4.94
CA LYS A 100 2.49 -10.54 -3.66
C LYS A 100 2.97 -9.41 -2.75
N GLY A 101 4.26 -9.08 -2.78
CA GLY A 101 4.80 -7.95 -2.05
C GLY A 101 4.30 -6.61 -2.58
N LEU A 102 4.17 -6.47 -3.90
CA LEU A 102 3.57 -5.30 -4.52
C LEU A 102 2.10 -5.17 -4.14
N ALA A 103 1.32 -6.25 -4.24
CA ALA A 103 -0.07 -6.26 -3.80
C ALA A 103 -0.22 -5.90 -2.31
N ALA A 104 0.65 -6.44 -1.44
CA ALA A 104 0.65 -6.17 0.00
C ALA A 104 0.96 -4.69 0.29
N SER A 105 1.98 -4.14 -0.36
CA SER A 105 2.43 -2.75 -0.16
C SER A 105 1.40 -1.73 -0.63
N PHE A 106 0.79 -1.96 -1.81
CA PHE A 106 -0.30 -1.11 -2.30
C PHE A 106 -1.55 -1.23 -1.42
N SER A 107 -1.87 -2.42 -0.91
CA SER A 107 -3.00 -2.58 0.02
C SER A 107 -2.76 -1.84 1.33
N ALA A 108 -1.56 -1.93 1.90
CA ALA A 108 -1.19 -1.20 3.11
C ALA A 108 -1.23 0.32 2.88
N ALA A 109 -0.66 0.81 1.78
CA ALA A 109 -0.71 2.22 1.39
C ALA A 109 -2.16 2.71 1.19
N GLY A 110 -3.01 1.89 0.56
CA GLY A 110 -4.43 2.19 0.34
C GLY A 110 -5.22 2.30 1.64
N ILE A 111 -4.99 1.39 2.58
CA ILE A 111 -5.65 1.43 3.91
C ILE A 111 -5.18 2.66 4.68
N CYS A 112 -3.86 2.87 4.79
CA CYS A 112 -3.31 4.03 5.52
C CYS A 112 -3.78 5.36 4.92
N GLY A 113 -3.72 5.49 3.59
CA GLY A 113 -4.21 6.67 2.89
C GLY A 113 -5.72 6.87 3.05
N GLY A 114 -6.50 5.79 2.94
CA GLY A 114 -7.95 5.81 3.13
C GLY A 114 -8.36 6.26 4.54
N VAL A 115 -7.67 5.77 5.58
CA VAL A 115 -7.90 6.18 6.97
C VAL A 115 -7.57 7.66 7.16
N ALA A 116 -6.46 8.15 6.61
CA ALA A 116 -6.09 9.56 6.69
C ALA A 116 -7.12 10.47 6.00
N VAL A 117 -7.58 10.10 4.81
CA VAL A 117 -8.61 10.85 4.07
C VAL A 117 -9.93 10.86 4.86
N LEU A 118 -10.36 9.71 5.38
CA LEU A 118 -11.58 9.62 6.18
C LEU A 118 -11.50 10.51 7.43
N PHE A 119 -10.36 10.49 8.12
CA PHE A 119 -10.12 11.37 9.27
C PHE A 119 -10.22 12.85 8.89
N LEU A 120 -9.56 13.29 7.81
CA LEU A 120 -9.63 14.67 7.34
C LEU A 120 -11.06 15.07 6.93
N MET A 121 -11.80 14.16 6.29
CA MET A 121 -13.20 14.40 5.95
C MET A 121 -14.07 14.59 7.20
N THR A 122 -13.88 13.77 8.23
CA THR A 122 -14.63 13.94 9.50
C THR A 122 -14.31 15.27 10.17
N LEU A 123 -13.05 15.69 10.20
CA LEU A 123 -12.66 17.00 10.73
C LEU A 123 -13.29 18.14 9.93
N ALA A 124 -13.22 18.09 8.60
CA ALA A 124 -13.82 19.10 7.74
C ALA A 124 -15.35 19.18 7.93
N ALA A 125 -16.03 18.04 8.07
CA ALA A 125 -17.46 17.99 8.33
C ALA A 125 -17.81 18.61 9.70
N VAL A 126 -17.05 18.30 10.75
CA VAL A 126 -17.25 18.87 12.09
C VAL A 126 -17.02 20.39 12.07
N ILE A 127 -15.92 20.85 11.48
CA ILE A 127 -15.60 22.29 11.37
C ILE A 127 -16.68 23.00 10.54
N GLY A 128 -17.07 22.44 9.41
CA GLY A 128 -18.13 22.98 8.54
C GLY A 128 -19.47 23.10 9.27
N ALA A 129 -19.86 22.07 10.02
CA ALA A 129 -21.09 22.09 10.83
C ALA A 129 -21.04 23.16 11.95
N ARG A 130 -19.86 23.45 12.49
CA ARG A 130 -19.67 24.50 13.52
C ARG A 130 -19.67 25.91 12.94
N LEU A 131 -19.15 26.10 11.72
CA LEU A 131 -19.10 27.39 11.03
C LEU A 131 -20.44 27.76 10.36
N ALA A 132 -21.23 26.78 9.93
CA ALA A 132 -22.56 26.97 9.36
C ALA A 132 -23.65 27.21 10.42
N LYS A 133 -23.35 27.96 11.50
CA LYS A 133 -24.42 28.45 12.38
C LYS A 133 -25.37 29.31 11.51
N PRO A 134 -26.68 28.97 11.42
CA PRO A 134 -27.61 29.82 10.71
C PRO A 134 -27.62 31.18 11.41
N LYS A 135 -27.52 32.27 10.63
CA LYS A 135 -27.89 33.59 11.12
C LYS A 135 -29.34 33.50 11.55
N VAL A 136 -29.58 33.44 12.86
CA VAL A 136 -30.88 33.73 13.45
C VAL A 136 -31.18 35.17 13.07
N THR A 137 -32.10 35.34 12.12
CA THR A 137 -32.82 36.58 11.85
C THR A 137 -33.44 37.13 13.12
#